data_AF-A0AAV8WQQ7-F1
#
_entry.id   AF-A0AAV8WQQ7-F1
#
_cell.length_a   1.000
_cell.length_b   1.000
_cell.length_c   1.000
_cell.angle_alpha   90.00
_cell.angle_beta   90.00
_cell.angle_gamma   90.00
#
_symmetry.space_group_name_H-M   'P 1'
#
loop_
_entity.id
_entity.type
_entity.pdbx_description
1 polymer ?
#
loop_
_entity_poly.entity_id
_entity_poly.type
_entity_poly.pdbx_seq_one_letter_code
_entity_poly.pdbx_strand_id
1 'polypeptide(L)'
;MANKIARVSKTVTRNRSQATINASPEITSSPLEYLGNAKPYSEIPGPKALPILGNTWRLLPVIGQYDVSDVAKLSSLFYKEYGKIVKLSGLVGRPDLLFIYDADEIEKVYRHEGPTPFRPSMPCLVKYKGDVRKSFFGELAGVVGV
;
A
#
# COMPACT_ATOMS: atom_id res chain seq x y z
N MET A 1 -48.75 -34.99 26.19
CA MET A 1 -47.32 -35.20 26.45
C MET A 1 -46.53 -34.30 25.52
N ALA A 2 -45.83 -33.31 26.09
CA ALA A 2 -45.11 -32.27 25.38
C ALA A 2 -43.68 -32.72 25.05
N ASN A 3 -43.08 -32.19 23.97
CA ASN A 3 -41.63 -32.10 23.88
C ASN A 3 -41.22 -30.78 23.23
N LYS A 4 -40.71 -29.86 24.07
CA LYS A 4 -40.27 -28.51 23.71
C LYS A 4 -38.77 -28.58 23.44
N ILE A 5 -38.36 -28.38 22.20
CA ILE A 5 -36.95 -28.39 21.79
C ILE A 5 -36.29 -27.10 22.30
N ALA A 6 -35.33 -27.23 23.21
CA ALA A 6 -34.56 -26.11 23.74
C ALA A 6 -33.51 -25.65 22.71
N ARG A 7 -33.64 -24.41 22.21
CA ARG A 7 -32.57 -23.74 21.45
C ARG A 7 -31.53 -23.19 22.43
N VAL A 8 -30.33 -23.76 22.42
CA VAL A 8 -29.18 -23.20 23.14
C VAL A 8 -28.56 -22.09 22.31
N SER A 9 -28.91 -20.83 22.61
CA SER A 9 -28.14 -19.68 22.12
C SER A 9 -26.83 -19.58 22.92
N LYS A 10 -25.72 -20.01 22.31
CA LYS A 10 -24.39 -19.67 22.85
C LYS A 10 -24.03 -18.27 22.39
N THR A 11 -24.22 -17.28 23.25
CA THR A 11 -23.68 -15.93 23.06
C THR A 11 -22.16 -16.01 23.12
N VAL A 12 -21.50 -15.96 21.96
CA VAL A 12 -20.04 -15.86 21.89
C VAL A 12 -19.67 -14.40 22.12
N THR A 13 -19.38 -14.05 23.37
CA THR A 13 -18.82 -12.74 23.71
C THR A 13 -17.36 -12.72 23.25
N ARG A 14 -17.09 -12.00 22.15
CA ARG A 14 -15.74 -11.81 21.64
C ARG A 14 -15.02 -10.80 22.55
N ASN A 15 -14.25 -11.30 23.51
CA ASN A 15 -13.39 -10.46 24.34
C ASN A 15 -12.31 -9.82 23.44
N ARG A 16 -12.43 -8.51 23.23
CA ARG A 16 -11.39 -7.71 22.57
C ARG A 16 -10.21 -7.61 23.53
N SER A 17 -9.10 -8.27 23.20
CA SER A 17 -7.85 -8.06 23.90
C SER A 17 -7.48 -6.58 23.81
N GLN A 18 -7.46 -5.89 24.95
CA GLN A 18 -6.82 -4.58 25.02
C GLN A 18 -5.32 -4.82 24.96
N ALA A 19 -4.67 -4.37 23.89
CA ALA A 19 -3.23 -4.30 23.87
C ALA A 19 -2.81 -3.20 24.87
N THR A 20 -2.32 -3.62 26.03
CA THR A 20 -1.62 -2.72 26.94
C THR A 20 -0.40 -2.20 26.20
N ILE A 21 -0.36 -0.90 25.94
CA ILE A 21 0.83 -0.23 25.42
C ILE A 21 1.85 -0.20 26.56
N ASN A 22 2.61 -1.29 26.72
CA ASN A 22 3.85 -1.23 27.46
C ASN A 22 4.84 -0.44 26.60
N ALA A 23 4.84 0.88 26.77
CA ALA A 23 5.88 1.74 26.22
C ALA A 23 7.20 1.36 26.90
N SER A 24 8.02 0.58 26.18
CA SER A 24 9.44 0.46 26.50
C SER A 24 10.09 1.84 26.34
N PRO A 25 10.87 2.33 27.32
CA PRO A 25 11.45 3.65 27.24
C PRO A 25 12.73 3.58 26.40
N GLU A 26 12.63 3.64 25.08
CA GLU A 26 13.79 3.91 24.23
C GLU A 26 13.33 4.45 22.86
N ILE A 27 13.20 5.78 22.79
CA ILE A 27 13.70 6.73 21.77
C ILE A 27 13.15 8.09 22.21
N THR A 28 13.91 8.76 23.08
CA THR A 28 13.68 10.14 23.50
C THR A 28 14.38 11.07 22.51
N SER A 29 13.89 11.16 21.28
CA SER A 29 14.12 12.33 20.45
C SER A 29 12.76 12.83 20.00
N SER A 30 12.53 14.12 20.14
CA SER A 30 11.23 14.69 19.76
C SER A 30 11.00 14.41 18.26
N PRO A 31 9.76 14.10 17.81
CA PRO A 31 9.48 13.91 16.39
C PRO A 31 9.95 15.06 15.49
N LEU A 32 10.11 16.26 16.06
CA LEU A 32 10.59 17.47 15.39
C LEU A 32 12.11 17.48 15.17
N GLU A 33 12.89 16.80 15.99
CA GLU A 33 14.36 16.75 15.88
C GLU A 33 14.81 15.90 14.69
N TYR A 34 14.08 14.83 14.38
CA TYR A 34 14.31 13.99 13.18
C TYR A 34 14.00 14.72 11.87
N LEU A 35 13.05 15.66 11.87
CA LEU A 35 12.70 16.43 10.68
C LEU A 35 13.77 17.47 10.32
N GLY A 36 14.53 17.97 11.30
CA GLY A 36 15.59 18.97 11.07
C GLY A 36 16.71 18.49 10.14
N ASN A 37 16.94 17.18 10.07
CA ASN A 37 17.95 16.55 9.21
C ASN A 37 17.35 15.78 8.02
N ALA A 38 16.03 15.84 7.83
CA ALA A 38 15.38 15.12 6.75
C ALA A 38 15.70 15.78 5.39
N LYS A 39 16.07 14.95 4.41
CA LYS A 39 16.25 15.40 3.03
C LYS A 39 14.90 15.72 2.38
N PRO A 40 14.84 16.68 1.44
CA PRO A 40 13.61 16.98 0.72
C PRO A 40 13.15 15.79 -0.13
N TYR A 41 11.85 15.66 -0.34
CA TYR A 41 11.23 14.57 -1.13
C TYR A 41 11.76 14.47 -2.57
N SER A 42 12.23 15.58 -3.14
CA SER A 42 12.85 15.62 -4.47
C SER A 42 14.18 14.87 -4.56
N GLU A 43 14.88 14.67 -3.45
CA GLU A 43 16.17 13.96 -3.39
C GLU A 43 16.02 12.44 -3.27
N ILE A 44 14.80 11.91 -3.18
CA ILE A 44 14.59 10.46 -3.18
C ILE A 44 15.13 9.89 -4.50
N PRO A 45 16.05 8.90 -4.44
CA PRO A 45 16.69 8.38 -5.65
C PRO A 45 15.68 7.63 -6.51
N GLY A 46 15.94 7.58 -7.81
CA GLY A 46 15.10 6.87 -8.77
C GLY A 46 15.34 7.32 -10.20
N PRO A 47 14.63 6.70 -11.16
CA PRO A 47 14.80 7.03 -12.57
C PRO A 47 14.51 8.51 -12.82
N LYS A 48 15.48 9.22 -13.41
CA LYS A 48 15.31 10.63 -13.74
C LYS A 48 14.33 10.77 -14.91
N ALA A 49 13.25 11.50 -14.64
CA ALA A 49 12.23 11.85 -15.61
C ALA A 49 12.83 12.74 -16.71
N LEU A 50 12.53 12.44 -17.97
CA LEU A 50 12.89 13.32 -19.08
C LEU A 50 12.01 14.58 -19.05
N PRO A 51 12.54 15.75 -19.47
CA PRO A 51 11.71 16.93 -19.63
C PRO A 51 10.55 16.62 -20.58
N ILE A 52 9.34 17.05 -20.21
CA ILE A 52 8.08 16.88 -20.96
C ILE A 52 7.53 15.43 -20.95
N LEU A 53 8.35 14.42 -21.27
CA LEU A 53 7.89 13.03 -21.42
C LEU A 53 7.80 12.25 -20.10
N GLY A 54 8.50 12.71 -19.07
CA GLY A 54 8.52 12.05 -17.77
C GLY A 54 9.27 10.72 -17.79
N ASN A 55 8.86 9.77 -16.93
CA ASN A 55 9.38 8.39 -16.93
C ASN A 55 8.45 7.39 -17.64
N THR A 56 7.28 7.82 -18.11
CA THR A 56 6.29 6.94 -18.74
C THR A 56 6.86 6.14 -19.92
N TRP A 57 7.78 6.74 -20.68
CA TRP A 57 8.44 6.08 -21.80
C TRP A 57 9.23 4.83 -21.41
N ARG A 58 9.75 4.77 -20.16
CA ARG A 58 10.50 3.62 -19.65
C ARG A 58 9.61 2.39 -19.43
N LEU A 59 8.29 2.57 -19.42
CA LEU A 59 7.28 1.54 -19.21
C LEU A 59 6.60 1.08 -20.51
N LEU A 60 7.04 1.59 -21.67
CA LEU A 60 6.45 1.21 -22.96
C LEU A 60 6.92 -0.19 -23.40
N PRO A 61 6.05 -1.03 -24.00
CA PRO A 61 6.34 -2.46 -24.24
C PRO A 61 7.47 -2.76 -25.24
N VAL A 62 7.85 -1.80 -26.09
CA VAL A 62 8.86 -2.01 -27.15
C VAL A 62 10.16 -1.22 -26.89
N ILE A 63 10.05 -0.06 -26.25
CA ILE A 63 11.16 0.91 -26.08
C ILE A 63 11.54 1.06 -24.60
N GLY A 64 10.64 0.67 -23.69
CA GLY A 64 10.81 0.80 -22.27
C GLY A 64 11.88 -0.13 -21.71
N GLN A 65 12.59 0.36 -20.69
CA GLN A 65 13.61 -0.41 -19.97
C GLN A 65 12.99 -1.34 -18.91
N TYR A 66 11.76 -1.05 -18.51
CA TYR A 66 11.09 -1.71 -17.41
C TYR A 66 9.86 -2.45 -17.93
N ASP A 67 9.80 -3.74 -17.60
CA ASP A 67 8.65 -4.57 -17.85
C ASP A 67 7.64 -4.40 -16.72
N VAL A 68 6.48 -3.81 -17.04
CA VAL A 68 5.38 -3.62 -16.07
C VAL A 68 4.64 -4.91 -15.75
N SER A 69 4.78 -5.96 -16.55
CA SER A 69 4.14 -7.25 -16.31
C SER A 69 4.82 -8.03 -15.18
N ASP A 70 6.11 -7.77 -14.94
CA ASP A 70 6.91 -8.40 -13.87
C ASP A 70 7.35 -7.36 -12.82
N VAL A 71 6.40 -7.03 -11.94
CA VAL A 71 6.63 -6.08 -10.84
C VAL A 71 7.72 -6.58 -9.88
N ALA A 72 7.89 -7.90 -9.72
CA ALA A 72 8.91 -8.46 -8.83
C ALA A 72 10.31 -8.20 -9.37
N LYS A 73 10.53 -8.42 -10.67
CA LYS A 73 11.79 -8.10 -11.34
C LYS A 73 12.07 -6.60 -11.33
N LEU A 74 11.06 -5.77 -11.62
CA LEU A 74 11.19 -4.32 -11.55
C LEU A 74 11.62 -3.84 -10.16
N SER A 75 10.93 -4.34 -9.12
CA SER A 75 11.25 -4.09 -7.72
C SER A 75 12.68 -4.49 -7.37
N SER A 76 13.13 -5.69 -7.79
CA SER A 76 14.52 -6.13 -7.57
C SER A 76 15.54 -5.22 -8.25
N LEU A 77 15.27 -4.78 -9.47
CA LEU A 77 16.14 -3.88 -10.21
C LEU A 77 16.27 -2.52 -9.51
N PHE A 78 15.14 -1.94 -9.09
CA PHE A 78 15.12 -0.68 -8.36
C PHE A 78 15.89 -0.76 -7.05
N TYR A 79 15.72 -1.84 -6.29
CA TYR A 79 16.48 -2.04 -5.07
C TYR A 79 17.99 -2.09 -5.33
N LYS A 80 18.41 -2.81 -6.38
CA LYS A 80 19.84 -2.93 -6.73
C LYS A 80 20.45 -1.64 -7.24
N GLU A 81 19.70 -0.85 -8.02
CA GLU A 81 20.21 0.35 -8.70
C GLU A 81 20.15 1.60 -7.80
N TYR A 82 19.08 1.77 -7.03
CA TYR A 82 18.79 2.99 -6.27
C TYR A 82 18.77 2.79 -4.75
N GLY A 83 18.71 1.54 -4.28
CA GLY A 83 18.79 1.20 -2.86
C GLY A 83 17.43 1.05 -2.16
N LYS A 84 17.41 1.35 -0.86
CA LYS A 84 16.31 1.02 0.07
C LYS A 84 15.02 1.83 -0.11
N ILE A 85 15.08 2.98 -0.77
CA ILE A 85 13.92 3.83 -1.07
C ILE A 85 14.05 4.35 -2.49
N VAL A 86 13.00 4.22 -3.30
CA VAL A 86 13.05 4.56 -4.73
C VAL A 86 11.78 5.27 -5.16
N LYS A 87 11.93 6.40 -5.85
CA LYS A 87 10.81 7.18 -6.39
C LYS A 87 10.76 7.09 -7.90
N LEU A 88 9.65 6.57 -8.43
CA LEU A 88 9.32 6.62 -9.85
C LEU A 88 8.25 7.70 -10.09
N SER A 89 8.70 8.88 -10.53
CA SER A 89 7.85 10.05 -10.76
C SER A 89 7.61 10.34 -12.24
N GLY A 90 6.69 11.25 -12.56
CA GLY A 90 6.44 11.68 -13.94
C GLY A 90 5.75 10.59 -14.78
N LEU A 91 4.82 9.88 -14.15
CA LEU A 91 3.94 8.91 -14.79
C LEU A 91 2.67 9.62 -15.29
N VAL A 92 2.34 9.51 -16.57
CA VAL A 92 1.17 10.19 -17.16
C VAL A 92 -0.11 9.65 -16.52
N GLY A 93 -0.90 10.54 -15.93
CA GLY A 93 -2.19 10.20 -15.30
C GLY A 93 -2.08 9.35 -14.04
N ARG A 94 -0.90 9.27 -13.42
CA ARG A 94 -0.65 8.49 -12.18
C ARG A 94 0.18 9.31 -11.19
N PRO A 95 -0.07 9.18 -9.88
CA PRO A 95 0.80 9.78 -8.88
C PRO A 95 2.18 9.10 -8.88
N ASP A 96 3.16 9.74 -8.22
CA ASP A 96 4.48 9.17 -7.99
C ASP A 96 4.37 7.82 -7.27
N LEU A 97 5.13 6.83 -7.73
CA LEU A 97 5.25 5.53 -7.07
C LEU A 97 6.49 5.53 -6.18
N LEU A 98 6.28 5.29 -4.89
CA LEU A 98 7.35 5.19 -3.91
C LEU A 98 7.52 3.72 -3.48
N PHE A 99 8.69 3.17 -3.74
CA PHE A 99 9.09 1.84 -3.30
C PHE A 99 9.95 1.98 -2.05
N ILE A 100 9.52 1.37 -0.96
CA ILE A 100 10.25 1.31 0.30
C ILE A 100 10.58 -0.15 0.56
N TYR A 101 11.86 -0.45 0.74
CA TYR A 101 12.37 -1.81 0.97
C TYR A 101 12.83 -2.03 2.41
N ASP A 102 12.96 -0.96 3.19
CA ASP A 102 13.32 -1.01 4.60
C ASP A 102 12.06 -1.17 5.47
N ALA A 103 12.03 -2.22 6.30
CA ALA A 103 10.89 -2.55 7.14
C ALA A 103 10.60 -1.48 8.21
N ASP A 104 11.66 -0.87 8.76
CA ASP A 104 11.53 0.15 9.81
C ASP A 104 10.89 1.42 9.24
N GLU A 105 11.24 1.78 8.00
CA GLU A 105 10.63 2.92 7.31
C GLU A 105 9.19 2.64 6.88
N ILE A 106 8.89 1.41 6.43
CA ILE A 106 7.52 0.99 6.13
C ILE A 106 6.64 1.10 7.38
N GLU A 107 7.12 0.64 8.53
CA GLU A 107 6.41 0.75 9.80
C GLU A 107 6.12 2.21 10.16
N LYS A 108 7.12 3.09 10.06
CA LYS A 108 6.94 4.53 10.30
C LYS A 108 5.86 5.11 9.39
N VAL A 109 5.88 4.82 8.09
CA VAL A 109 4.86 5.30 7.15
C VAL A 109 3.47 4.86 7.60
N TYR A 110 3.27 3.56 7.86
CA TYR A 110 1.96 3.05 8.28
C TYR A 110 1.49 3.59 9.63
N ARG A 111 2.40 3.87 10.58
CA ARG A 111 2.05 4.47 11.87
C ARG A 111 1.67 5.95 11.78
N HIS A 112 2.22 6.68 10.82
CA HIS A 112 1.94 8.09 10.61
C HIS A 112 0.77 8.34 9.65
N GLU A 113 0.24 7.30 9.01
CA GLU A 113 -1.00 7.41 8.27
C GLU A 113 -2.17 7.76 9.20
N GLY A 114 -3.00 8.71 8.76
CA GLY A 114 -4.20 9.10 9.51
C GLY A 114 -5.27 8.00 9.56
N PRO A 115 -6.35 8.20 10.33
CA PRO A 115 -7.42 7.21 10.49
C PRO A 115 -8.15 6.87 9.18
N THR A 116 -8.06 7.73 8.17
CA THR A 116 -8.67 7.55 6.84
C THR A 116 -7.59 7.65 5.76
N PRO A 117 -6.76 6.60 5.57
CA PRO A 117 -5.71 6.65 4.58
C PRO A 117 -6.26 6.61 3.16
N PHE A 118 -5.56 7.25 2.22
CA PHE A 118 -5.90 7.16 0.81
C PHE A 118 -5.56 5.74 0.29
N ARG A 119 -6.59 4.99 -0.07
CA ARG A 119 -6.49 3.62 -0.59
C ARG A 119 -7.27 3.55 -1.90
N PRO A 120 -6.67 3.98 -3.02
CA PRO A 120 -7.36 3.97 -4.31
C PRO A 120 -7.75 2.54 -4.67
N SER A 121 -8.98 2.36 -5.12
CA SER A 121 -9.45 1.06 -5.60
C SER A 121 -8.70 0.66 -6.85
N MET A 122 -8.65 -0.66 -7.11
CA MET A 122 -7.98 -1.19 -8.29
C MET A 122 -9.00 -1.29 -9.43
N PRO A 123 -8.92 -0.46 -10.50
CA PRO A 123 -9.99 -0.38 -11.50
C PRO A 123 -10.26 -1.71 -12.21
N CYS A 124 -9.23 -2.54 -12.39
CA CYS A 124 -9.41 -3.86 -12.99
C CYS A 124 -10.22 -4.81 -12.09
N LEU A 125 -10.11 -4.71 -10.76
CA LEU A 125 -10.96 -5.49 -9.85
C LEU A 125 -12.39 -4.99 -9.85
N VAL A 126 -12.58 -3.67 -9.87
CA VAL A 126 -13.91 -3.06 -9.96
C VAL A 126 -14.61 -3.56 -11.24
N LYS A 127 -13.94 -3.52 -12.39
CA LYS A 127 -14.45 -4.03 -13.66
C LYS A 127 -14.71 -5.54 -13.61
N TYR A 128 -13.77 -6.31 -13.10
CA TYR A 128 -13.88 -7.78 -13.05
C TYR A 128 -15.04 -8.22 -12.16
N LYS A 129 -15.18 -7.65 -10.97
CA LYS A 129 -16.23 -7.98 -10.01
C LYS A 129 -17.60 -7.45 -10.44
N GLY A 130 -17.64 -6.22 -10.98
CA GLY A 130 -18.88 -5.55 -11.36
C GLY A 130 -19.47 -6.01 -12.70
N ASP A 131 -18.64 -6.34 -13.69
CA ASP A 131 -19.10 -6.63 -15.05
C ASP A 131 -18.80 -8.07 -15.48
N VAL A 132 -17.57 -8.56 -15.27
CA VAL A 132 -17.14 -9.87 -15.81
C VAL A 132 -17.69 -11.04 -14.98
N ARG A 133 -17.67 -10.92 -13.65
CA ARG A 133 -18.11 -11.95 -12.69
C ARG A 133 -19.26 -11.47 -11.81
N LYS A 134 -20.08 -10.56 -12.33
CA LYS A 134 -21.21 -9.98 -11.61
C LYS A 134 -22.14 -11.04 -11.01
N SER A 135 -22.44 -12.10 -11.75
CA SER A 135 -23.31 -13.20 -11.29
C SER A 135 -22.76 -13.96 -10.08
N PHE A 136 -21.43 -14.01 -9.92
CA PHE A 136 -20.78 -14.65 -8.79
C PHE A 136 -20.70 -13.72 -7.57
N PHE A 137 -20.33 -12.46 -7.77
CA PHE A 137 -20.14 -11.50 -6.68
C PHE A 137 -21.44 -10.82 -6.21
N GLY A 138 -22.46 -10.76 -7.06
CA GLY A 138 -23.75 -10.14 -6.75
C GLY A 138 -23.60 -8.66 -6.36
N GLU A 139 -24.43 -8.21 -5.43
CA GLU A 139 -24.39 -6.83 -4.90
C GLU A 139 -23.27 -6.61 -3.86
N LEU A 140 -22.75 -7.68 -3.25
CA LEU A 140 -21.76 -7.63 -2.18
C LEU A 140 -20.43 -8.24 -2.62
N ALA A 141 -19.67 -7.48 -3.42
CA ALA A 141 -18.38 -7.92 -3.98
C ALA A 141 -17.20 -7.94 -2.98
N GLY A 142 -17.49 -7.69 -1.69
CA GLY A 142 -16.53 -7.62 -0.59
C GLY A 142 -15.80 -6.28 -0.47
N VAL A 143 -15.06 -6.12 0.63
CA VAL A 143 -14.33 -4.88 0.99
C VAL A 143 -12.95 -4.74 0.34
N VAL A 144 -12.46 -5.78 -0.35
CA VAL A 144 -11.13 -5.78 -0.96
C VAL A 144 -11.21 -5.31 -2.41
N GLY A 145 -10.58 -4.17 -2.72
CA GLY A 145 -10.39 -3.70 -4.10
C GLY A 145 -11.64 -3.13 -4.77
N VAL A 146 -12.59 -2.63 -3.98
CA VAL A 146 -13.76 -1.84 -4.41
C VAL A 146 -13.50 -0.36 -4.28
#